data_AF-A0A951G922-F1
#
_entry.id   AF-A0A951G922-F1
#
_cell.length_a   1.000
_cell.length_b   1.000
_cell.length_c   1.000
_cell.angle_alpha   90.00
_cell.angle_beta   90.00
_cell.angle_gamma   90.00
#
_symmetry.space_group_name_H-M   'P 1'
#
loop_
_entity.id
_entity.type
_entity.pdbx_description
1 polymer ?
#
loop_
_entity_poly.entity_id
_entity_poly.type
_entity_poly.pdbx_seq_one_letter_code
_entity_poly.pdbx_strand_id
1 'polypeptide(L)' 'FVWSLMDNFEWARGYQRRFGVYFVDFSTQRRLPKRSAAFYSRVARHNVLPAPEVSLAPRGTEPRGEPQVSPT' A
#
# COMPACT_ATOMS: atom_id res chain seq x y z
N PHE A 1 4.15 -14.49 8.66
CA PHE A 1 2.97 -13.95 9.38
C PHE A 1 2.85 -12.47 9.10
N VAL A 2 1.63 -11.92 9.05
CA VAL A 2 1.41 -10.48 8.84
C VAL A 2 1.70 -9.68 10.12
N TRP A 3 2.52 -8.64 10.01
CA TRP A 3 2.69 -7.64 11.06
C TRP A 3 1.82 -6.42 10.72
N SER A 4 0.76 -6.14 11.43
CA SER A 4 0.17 -6.90 12.55
C SER A 4 -1.30 -7.20 12.24
N LEU A 5 -1.97 -7.94 13.12
CA LEU A 5 -3.41 -8.17 12.97
C LEU A 5 -4.19 -6.84 13.03
N MET A 6 -3.86 -5.96 13.98
CA MET A 6 -4.56 -4.69 14.21
C MET A 6 -3.58 -3.58 14.58
N ASP A 7 -3.97 -2.33 14.34
CA ASP A 7 -3.20 -1.17 14.79
C ASP A 7 -2.97 -1.26 16.30
N ASN A 8 -1.72 -1.10 16.73
CA ASN A 8 -1.29 -1.24 18.11
C ASN A 8 -0.33 -0.09 18.49
N PHE A 9 0.20 -0.14 19.71
CA PHE A 9 1.24 0.79 20.17
C PHE A 9 2.57 0.45 19.51
N GLU A 10 3.12 1.39 18.74
CA GLU A 10 4.36 1.22 17.99
C GLU A 10 5.52 1.92 18.71
N TRP A 11 5.89 1.38 19.88
CA TRP A 11 7.10 1.76 20.63
C TRP A 11 7.35 3.28 20.70
N ALA A 12 8.51 3.75 20.24
CA ALA A 12 8.90 5.16 20.23
C ALA A 12 7.97 6.07 19.41
N ARG A 13 7.08 5.50 18.57
CA ARG A 13 6.11 6.24 17.75
C ARG A 13 4.70 6.25 18.37
N GLY A 14 4.52 5.59 19.51
CA GLY A 14 3.20 5.44 20.13
C GLY A 14 2.14 4.98 19.13
N TYR A 15 0.98 5.64 19.12
CA TYR A 15 -0.13 5.29 18.23
C TYR A 15 -0.14 6.01 16.88
N GLN A 16 0.94 6.71 16.53
CA GLN A 16 1.01 7.49 15.28
C GLN A 16 1.23 6.60 14.05
N ARG A 17 1.84 5.42 14.23
CA ARG A 17 2.07 4.44 13.15
C ARG A 17 1.07 3.29 13.25
N ARG A 18 0.59 2.84 12.10
CA ARG A 18 -0.57 1.94 11.97
C ARG A 18 -0.29 0.84 10.97
N PHE A 19 0.31 -0.25 11.45
CA PHE A 19 0.72 -1.41 10.63
C PHE A 19 -0.35 -2.50 10.50
N GLY A 20 -1.42 -2.43 11.29
CA GLY A 20 -2.41 -3.50 11.34
C GLY A 20 -3.21 -3.63 10.04
N VAL A 21 -3.62 -4.86 9.72
CA VAL A 21 -4.62 -5.08 8.67
C VAL A 21 -6.04 -4.68 9.11
N TYR A 22 -6.27 -4.55 10.42
CA TYR A 22 -7.44 -3.88 11.01
C TYR A 22 -7.06 -2.51 11.56
N PHE A 23 -7.89 -1.51 11.25
CA PHE A 23 -7.87 -0.22 11.94
C PHE A 23 -8.48 -0.37 13.33
N VAL A 24 -7.89 0.30 14.32
CA VAL A 24 -8.45 0.41 15.67
C VAL A 24 -8.74 1.87 15.96
N ASP A 25 -10.00 2.17 16.27
CA ASP A 25 -10.36 3.39 16.96
C ASP A 25 -9.96 3.23 18.43
N PHE A 26 -8.90 3.94 18.86
CA PHE A 26 -8.38 3.79 20.22
C PHE A 26 -9.31 4.36 21.30
N SER A 27 -10.24 5.26 20.94
CA SER A 27 -11.20 5.81 21.89
C SER A 27 -12.31 4.81 22.23
N THR A 28 -12.78 4.05 21.23
CA THR A 28 -13.91 3.12 21.38
C THR A 28 -13.50 1.65 21.37
N GLN A 29 -12.24 1.34 21.04
CA GLN A 29 -11.71 0.00 20.80
C GLN A 29 -12.37 -0.75 19.63
N ARG A 30 -13.16 -0.05 18.81
CA ARG A 30 -13.79 -0.63 17.62
C ARG A 30 -12.72 -0.98 16.59
N ARG A 31 -12.84 -2.19 16.02
CA ARG A 31 -11.94 -2.72 14.98
C ARG A 31 -12.65 -2.69 13.64
N LEU A 32 -12.01 -2.11 12.63
CA LEU A 32 -12.53 -1.98 11.28
C LEU A 32 -11.57 -2.63 10.29
N PRO A 33 -12.01 -3.59 9.46
CA PRO A 33 -11.14 -4.22 8.47
C PRO A 33 -10.68 -3.19 7.44
N LYS A 34 -9.36 -3.10 7.18
CA LYS A 34 -8.82 -2.32 6.07
C LYS A 34 -8.90 -3.14 4.78
N ARG A 35 -8.63 -2.50 3.63
CA ARG A 35 -8.49 -3.22 2.34
C ARG A 35 -7.45 -4.34 2.40
N SER A 36 -6.38 -4.15 3.17
CA SER A 36 -5.34 -5.16 3.38
C SER A 36 -5.85 -6.42 4.12
N ALA A 37 -6.84 -6.32 5.01
CA ALA A 37 -7.44 -7.49 5.64
C ALA A 37 -8.19 -8.35 4.61
N ALA A 38 -8.96 -7.72 3.72
CA ALA A 38 -9.64 -8.44 2.64
C ALA A 38 -8.65 -9.07 1.66
N PHE A 39 -7.59 -8.36 1.28
CA PHE A 39 -6.50 -8.90 0.46
C PHE A 39 -5.85 -10.12 1.11
N TYR A 40 -5.38 -9.98 2.35
CA TYR A 40 -4.69 -11.04 3.07
C TYR A 40 -5.61 -12.26 3.28
N SER A 41 -6.90 -12.03 3.55
CA SER A 41 -7.89 -13.10 3.68
C SER A 41 -8.04 -13.92 2.40
N ARG A 42 -8.06 -13.27 1.21
CA ARG A 42 -8.10 -14.00 -0.07
C ARG A 42 -6.83 -14.80 -0.29
N VAL A 43 -5.66 -14.18 -0.09
CA VAL A 43 -4.37 -14.86 -0.26
C VAL A 43 -4.27 -16.09 0.65
N ALA A 44 -4.60 -15.94 1.94
CA ALA A 44 -4.52 -17.03 2.90
C ALA A 44 -5.52 -18.16 2.60
N ARG A 45 -6.74 -17.84 2.15
CA ARG A 45 -7.77 -18.84 1.83
C ARG A 45 -7.46 -19.63 0.57
N HIS A 46 -6.90 -18.98 -0.44
CA HIS A 46 -6.69 -19.58 -1.75
C HIS A 46 -5.24 -20.01 -1.99
N ASN A 47 -4.33 -19.67 -1.09
CA ASN A 47 -2.90 -19.87 -1.23
C ASN A 47 -2.35 -19.39 -2.59
N VAL A 48 -2.87 -18.25 -3.05
CA VAL A 48 -2.51 -17.66 -4.35
C VAL A 48 -2.41 -16.15 -4.22
N LEU A 49 -1.42 -15.56 -4.89
CA LEU A 49 -1.33 -14.10 -5.02
C LEU A 49 -2.23 -13.65 -6.17
N PRO A 50 -3.06 -12.60 -5.98
CA PRO A 50 -3.79 -12.02 -7.10
C PRO A 50 -2.81 -11.40 -8.10
N ALA A 51 -3.20 -11.35 -9.38
CA ALA A 51 -2.42 -10.65 -10.39
C ALA A 51 -2.14 -9.20 -9.94
N PRO A 52 -0.95 -8.66 -10.23
CA PRO A 52 -0.62 -7.28 -9.87
C PRO A 52 -1.62 -6.32 -10.53
N GLU A 53 -2.13 -5.37 -9.75
CA GLU A 53 -2.92 -4.28 -10.29
C GLU A 53 -1.96 -3.36 -11.07
N VAL A 54 -1.86 -3.58 -12.38
CA VAL A 54 -1.04 -2.74 -13.24
C VAL A 54 -1.80 -1.44 -13.46
N SER A 55 -1.38 -0.38 -12.77
CA SER A 55 -1.79 0.97 -13.11
C SER A 55 -1.21 1.30 -14.48
N LEU A 56 -2.02 1.18 -15.52
CA LEU A 56 -1.75 1.70 -16.85
C LEU A 56 -1.94 3.23 -16.83
N ALA A 57 -1.19 3.94 -15.97
CA ALA A 57 -1.02 5.37 -16.20
C ALA A 57 -0.30 5.48 -17.56
N PRO A 58 -0.85 6.25 -18.53
CA PRO A 58 -0.17 6.42 -19.80
C PRO A 58 1.22 6.98 -19.51
N ARG A 59 2.26 6.27 -19.96
CA ARG A 59 3.62 6.82 -19.92
C ARG A 59 3.58 8.12 -20.71
N GLY A 60 3.85 9.23 -20.03
CA GLY A 60 3.92 10.54 -20.67
C GLY A 60 4.76 10.42 -21.94
N THR A 61 4.18 10.85 -23.05
CA THR A 61 4.89 11.06 -24.30
C THR A 61 5.81 12.25 -24.08
N GLU A 62 7.01 12.01 -23.57
CA GLU A 62 8.08 13.01 -23.63
C GLU A 62 8.35 13.31 -25.12
N PRO A 63 8.26 14.58 -25.57
CA PRO A 63 8.61 14.91 -26.94
C PRO A 63 10.10 14.62 -27.14
N ARG A 64 10.42 13.81 -28.14
CA ARG A 64 11.78 13.46 -28.52
C ARG A 64 12.52 14.75 -28.87
N GLY A 65 13.41 15.19 -27.97
CA GLY A 65 14.21 16.40 -28.15
C GLY A 65 14.92 16.40 -29.51
N GLU A 66 14.74 17.48 -30.27
CA GLU A 66 15.48 17.74 -31.50
C GLU A 66 16.99 17.86 -31.18
N PRO A 67 17.87 17.33 -32.04
CA PRO A 67 19.30 17.47 -31.84
C PRO A 67 19.70 18.93 -32.10
N GLN A 68 20.11 19.63 -31.05
CA GLN A 68 20.77 20.93 -31.19
C GLN A 68 22.14 20.72 -31.85
N VAL A 69 22.24 21.17 -33.10
CA VAL A 69 23.50 21.32 -33.82
C VAL A 69 24.15 22.63 -33.39
N SER A 70 25.26 22.54 -32.65
CA SER A 70 26.11 23.69 -32.33
C SER A 70 26.84 24.18 -33.60
N PRO A 71 26.79 25.47 -33.95
CA PRO A 71 27.69 26.02 -34.95
C PRO A 71 29.07 26.32 -34.32
N THR A 72 30.07 26.25 -35.20
CA THR A 72 31.53 26.35 -35.04
C THR A 72 32.06 27.35 -34.02
#